data_AF-A0A9X8YRT9-F1
#
_entry.id   AF-A0A9X8YRT9-F1
#
_cell.length_a   1.000
_cell.length_b   1.000
_cell.length_c   1.000
_cell.angle_alpha   90.00
_cell.angle_beta   90.00
_cell.angle_gamma   90.00
#
_symmetry.space_group_name_H-M   'P 1'
#
loop_
_entity.id
_entity.type
_entity.pdbx_description
1 polymer ?
#
loop_
_entity_poly.entity_id
_entity_poly.type
_entity_poly.pdbx_seq_one_letter_code
_entity_poly.pdbx_strand_id
1 'polypeptide(L)'
;GVVPIVNLEWIQKLIRDTGERGHSREAVMDSVVRSMEDYINYITPQFSRTHINFQRVPTVDTSNPFAAKAIPSLDESFVVIHFRGLDQIDFPYLLAMLQGSFISH
;
A
#
# COMPACT_ATOMS: atom_id res chain seq x y z
N GLY A 1 7.10 0.19 -9.12
CA GLY A 1 6.97 0.77 -7.77
C GLY A 1 6.31 -0.25 -6.87
N VAL A 2 6.68 -0.28 -5.60
CA VAL A 2 5.97 -1.06 -4.58
C VAL A 2 5.31 -0.05 -3.65
N VAL A 3 4.01 -0.19 -3.43
CA VAL A 3 3.23 0.81 -2.68
C VAL A 3 2.13 0.12 -1.86
N PRO A 4 2.12 0.24 -0.53
CA PRO A 4 0.90 -0.07 0.21
C PRO A 4 -0.16 1.00 -0.09
N ILE A 5 -1.45 0.66 0.01
CA ILE A 5 -2.46 1.74 0.03
C ILE A 5 -2.18 2.71 1.19
N VAL A 6 -2.57 3.97 1.03
CA VAL A 6 -2.29 5.06 2.00
C VAL A 6 -2.73 4.68 3.41
N ASN A 7 -3.92 4.10 3.58
CA ASN A 7 -4.40 3.68 4.89
C ASN A 7 -3.48 2.63 5.54
N LEU A 8 -3.01 1.65 4.76
CA LEU A 8 -2.09 0.62 5.25
C LEU A 8 -0.73 1.23 5.63
N GLU A 9 -0.23 2.18 4.85
CA GLU A 9 1.00 2.91 5.16
C GLU A 9 0.89 3.66 6.50
N TRP A 10 -0.25 4.32 6.74
CA TRP A 10 -0.49 5.04 7.99
C TRP A 10 -0.64 4.09 9.19
N ILE A 11 -1.31 2.95 9.02
CA ILE A 11 -1.39 1.91 10.07
C ILE A 11 0.01 1.42 10.43
N GLN A 12 0.83 1.09 9.43
CA GLN A 12 2.21 0.65 9.62
C GLN A 12 3.05 1.72 10.32
N LYS A 13 2.94 2.98 9.89
CA LYS A 13 3.65 4.10 10.51
C LYS A 13 3.22 4.29 11.96
N LEU A 14 1.92 4.28 12.25
CA LEU A 14 1.39 4.43 13.60
C LEU A 14 1.93 3.35 14.53
N ILE A 15 1.78 2.09 14.16
CA ILE A 15 2.19 0.96 15.00
C ILE A 15 3.70 0.99 15.25
N ARG A 16 4.50 1.22 14.21
CA ARG A 16 5.97 1.32 14.33
C ARG A 16 6.39 2.49 15.21
N ASP A 17 5.86 3.68 14.96
CA ASP A 17 6.31 4.89 15.63
C ASP A 17 5.81 4.97 17.10
N THR A 18 4.64 4.38 17.42
CA THR A 18 4.18 4.25 18.82
C THR A 18 4.86 3.10 19.56
N GLY A 19 5.11 1.97 18.89
CA GLY A 19 5.61 0.75 19.52
C GLY A 19 7.14 0.72 19.66
N GLU A 20 7.86 1.09 18.61
CA GLU A 20 9.34 1.02 18.59
C GLU A 20 10.00 2.33 19.02
N ARG A 21 9.39 3.47 18.69
CA ARG A 21 9.97 4.80 18.95
C ARG A 21 9.38 5.52 20.16
N GLY A 22 8.29 5.00 20.73
CA GLY A 22 7.63 5.58 21.90
C GLY A 22 6.97 6.94 21.65
N HIS A 23 6.68 7.31 20.40
CA HIS A 23 5.94 8.53 20.10
C HIS A 23 4.49 8.40 20.56
N SER A 24 3.87 9.52 20.98
CA SER A 24 2.43 9.55 21.21
C SER A 24 1.67 9.43 19.89
N ARG A 25 0.41 8.99 19.96
CA ARG A 25 -0.43 8.85 18.75
C ARG A 25 -0.61 10.20 18.05
N GLU A 26 -0.79 11.27 18.83
CA GLU A 26 -0.97 12.64 18.36
C GLU A 26 0.27 13.12 17.59
N ALA A 27 1.47 12.85 18.12
CA ALA A 27 2.71 13.22 17.45
C ALA A 27 2.88 12.51 16.09
N VAL A 28 2.45 11.25 15.98
CA VAL A 28 2.47 10.50 14.72
C VAL A 28 1.42 11.05 13.75
N MET A 29 0.21 11.34 14.22
CA MET A 29 -0.85 11.96 13.41
C MET A 29 -0.40 13.31 12.83
N ASP A 30 0.19 14.18 13.66
CA ASP A 30 0.72 15.46 13.21
C ASP A 30 1.85 15.27 12.18
N SER A 31 2.69 14.24 12.36
CA SER A 31 3.72 13.91 11.37
C SER A 31 3.13 13.46 10.04
N VAL A 32 2.02 12.71 10.03
CA VAL A 32 1.36 12.29 8.79
C VAL A 32 0.82 13.51 8.05
N VAL A 33 0.13 14.42 8.75
CA VAL A 33 -0.40 15.66 8.16
C VAL A 33 0.72 16.51 7.58
N ARG A 34 1.83 16.71 8.30
CA ARG A 34 2.99 17.46 7.79
C ARG A 34 3.59 16.87 6.52
N SER A 35 3.57 15.55 6.37
CA SER A 35 4.12 14.87 5.18
C SER A 35 3.16 14.79 4.00
N MET A 36 1.88 15.15 4.15
CA MET A 36 0.87 14.91 3.12
C MET A 36 1.09 15.74 1.86
N GLU A 37 1.55 16.99 2.01
CA GLU A 37 1.87 17.84 0.86
C GLU A 37 2.96 17.21 -0.01
N ASP A 38 4.05 16.76 0.61
CA ASP A 38 5.13 16.10 -0.11
C ASP A 38 4.70 14.75 -0.70
N TYR A 39 3.86 14.01 0.01
CA TYR A 39 3.33 12.74 -0.47
C TYR A 39 2.51 12.90 -1.76
N ILE A 40 1.69 13.95 -1.84
CA ILE A 40 0.89 14.27 -3.03
C ILE A 40 1.78 14.80 -4.16
N ASN A 41 2.68 15.75 -3.86
CA ASN A 41 3.41 16.49 -4.88
C ASN A 41 4.63 15.74 -5.42
N TYR A 42 5.24 14.87 -4.62
CA TYR A 42 6.52 14.23 -4.97
C TYR A 42 6.49 12.71 -4.93
N ILE A 43 5.72 12.07 -4.04
CA ILE A 43 5.69 10.59 -3.95
C ILE A 43 4.71 9.98 -4.94
N THR A 44 3.43 10.37 -4.88
CA THR A 44 2.36 9.81 -5.70
C THR A 44 2.64 9.87 -7.22
N PRO A 45 3.17 10.99 -7.78
CA PRO A 45 3.44 11.08 -9.22
C PRO A 45 4.51 10.10 -9.73
N GLN A 46 5.37 9.56 -8.85
CA GLN A 46 6.37 8.58 -9.26
C GLN A 46 5.73 7.26 -9.72
N PHE A 47 4.61 6.86 -9.12
CA PHE A 47 3.89 5.63 -9.49
C PHE A 47 3.21 5.72 -10.85
N SER A 48 3.05 6.92 -11.41
CA SER A 48 2.59 7.09 -12.80
C SER A 48 3.71 6.87 -13.82
N ARG A 49 4.97 6.88 -13.39
CA ARG A 49 6.15 6.78 -14.26
C ARG A 49 6.77 5.37 -14.28
N THR A 50 6.36 4.51 -13.36
CA THR A 50 6.83 3.14 -13.25
C THR A 50 6.23 2.26 -14.35
N HIS A 51 6.99 1.27 -14.82
CA HIS A 51 6.51 0.28 -15.79
C HIS A 51 5.58 -0.74 -15.15
N ILE A 52 5.84 -1.10 -13.89
CA ILE A 52 5.08 -2.08 -13.13
C ILE A 52 4.85 -1.54 -11.73
N ASN A 53 3.62 -1.61 -11.23
CA ASN A 53 3.27 -1.30 -9.84
C ASN A 53 2.76 -2.52 -9.12
N PHE A 54 3.28 -2.74 -7.92
CA PHE A 54 2.79 -3.73 -6.97
C PHE A 54 2.13 -2.96 -5.83
N GLN A 55 0.81 -3.00 -5.78
CA GLN A 55 0.03 -2.32 -4.76
C GLN A 55 -0.51 -3.33 -3.76
N ARG A 56 -0.17 -3.17 -2.48
CA ARG A 56 -0.73 -4.01 -1.42
C ARG A 56 -2.05 -3.44 -0.94
N VAL A 57 -3.13 -4.23 -1.03
CA VAL A 57 -4.50 -3.86 -0.70
C VAL A 57 -5.02 -4.79 0.40
N PRO A 58 -5.29 -4.30 1.62
CA PRO A 58 -5.94 -5.06 2.68
C PRO A 58 -7.35 -5.52 2.27
N THR A 59 -7.72 -6.73 2.69
CA THR A 59 -9.09 -7.26 2.55
C THR A 59 -9.92 -7.08 3.83
N VAL A 60 -9.34 -6.43 4.84
CA VAL A 60 -9.96 -6.09 6.13
C VAL A 60 -10.24 -4.59 6.23
N ASP A 61 -11.08 -4.21 7.20
CA ASP A 61 -11.43 -2.81 7.42
C ASP A 61 -10.21 -1.97 7.81
N THR A 62 -9.85 -1.04 6.94
CA THR A 62 -8.81 -0.04 7.16
C THR A 62 -9.34 1.38 6.98
N SER A 63 -10.66 1.58 7.08
CA SER A 63 -11.33 2.87 6.90
C SER A 63 -10.85 3.95 7.87
N ASN A 64 -10.54 3.56 9.11
CA ASN A 64 -9.88 4.41 10.09
C ASN A 64 -8.49 3.86 10.47
N PRO A 65 -7.43 4.28 9.75
CA PRO A 65 -6.07 3.81 10.01
C PRO A 65 -5.54 4.25 11.38
N PHE A 66 -6.09 5.32 11.96
CA PHE A 66 -5.73 5.82 13.29
C PHE A 66 -6.47 5.11 14.42
N ALA A 67 -7.37 4.16 14.14
CA ALA A 67 -7.99 3.29 15.13
C ALA A 67 -7.54 1.82 15.00
N ALA A 68 -6.71 1.52 14.00
CA ALA A 68 -6.22 0.17 13.77
C ALA A 68 -5.39 -0.35 14.96
N LYS A 69 -5.58 -1.64 15.26
CA LYS A 69 -4.91 -2.34 16.36
C LYS A 69 -3.68 -3.11 15.91
N ALA A 70 -3.67 -3.55 14.65
CA ALA A 70 -2.63 -4.36 14.06
C ALA A 70 -2.47 -4.00 12.58
N ILE A 71 -1.29 -4.32 12.03
CA ILE A 71 -1.05 -4.29 10.60
C ILE A 71 -1.74 -5.53 10.02
N PRO A 72 -2.61 -5.40 9.00
CA PRO A 72 -3.15 -6.55 8.28
C PRO A 72 -2.03 -7.52 7.90
N SER A 73 -2.27 -8.82 8.06
CA SER A 73 -1.34 -9.87 7.66
C SER A 73 -1.28 -10.04 6.14
N LEU A 74 -0.40 -10.92 5.66
CA LEU A 74 -0.29 -11.21 4.22
C LEU A 74 -1.55 -11.90 3.70
N ASP A 75 -2.16 -12.80 4.49
CA ASP A 75 -3.39 -13.51 4.14
C ASP A 75 -4.63 -12.58 4.14
N GLU A 76 -4.54 -11.45 4.84
CA GLU A 76 -5.53 -10.38 4.86
C GLU A 76 -5.24 -9.28 3.82
N SER A 77 -4.54 -9.62 2.74
CA SER A 77 -4.16 -8.67 1.71
C SER A 77 -4.06 -9.31 0.34
N PHE A 78 -4.43 -8.54 -0.68
CA PHE A 78 -4.05 -8.80 -2.06
C PHE A 78 -2.88 -7.93 -2.49
N VAL A 79 -2.20 -8.37 -3.54
CA VAL A 79 -1.26 -7.54 -4.30
C VAL A 79 -1.84 -7.32 -5.68
N VAL A 80 -2.17 -6.08 -6.00
CA VAL A 80 -2.55 -5.67 -7.35
C VAL A 80 -1.28 -5.40 -8.15
N ILE A 81 -1.13 -6.08 -9.29
CA ILE A 81 0.00 -5.90 -10.20
C ILE A 81 -0.49 -5.17 -11.45
N HIS A 82 -0.08 -3.92 -11.60
CA HIS A 82 -0.46 -3.09 -12.75
C HIS A 82 0.74 -2.91 -13.68
N PHE A 83 0.54 -3.18 -14.97
CA PHE A 83 1.56 -3.07 -16.01
C PHE A 83 1.23 -1.91 -16.95
N ARG A 84 2.19 -1.01 -17.20
CA ARG A 84 2.01 0.20 -18.02
C ARG A 84 2.73 0.06 -19.35
N GLY A 85 1.97 0.04 -20.46
CA GLY A 85 2.52 0.05 -21.82
C GLY A 85 3.38 -1.17 -22.14
N LEU A 86 3.02 -2.33 -21.56
CA LEU A 86 3.70 -3.60 -21.79
C LEU A 86 2.77 -4.51 -22.58
N ASP A 87 2.98 -4.54 -23.90
CA ASP A 87 2.12 -5.30 -24.83
C ASP A 87 2.49 -6.79 -24.92
N GLN A 88 3.59 -7.21 -24.30
CA GLN A 88 4.14 -8.57 -24.39
C GLN A 88 4.05 -9.35 -23.07
N ILE A 89 3.01 -9.09 -22.27
CA ILE A 89 2.81 -9.85 -21.02
C ILE A 89 1.95 -11.07 -21.28
N ASP A 90 2.50 -12.24 -20.97
CA ASP A 90 1.79 -13.50 -20.99
C ASP A 90 0.93 -13.65 -19.72
N PHE A 91 -0.23 -13.00 -19.71
CA PHE A 91 -1.20 -13.10 -18.62
C PHE A 91 -1.70 -14.54 -18.39
N PRO A 92 -2.00 -15.35 -19.42
CA PRO A 92 -2.33 -16.76 -19.21
C PRO A 92 -1.26 -17.52 -18.41
N TYR A 93 0.01 -17.33 -18.72
CA TYR A 93 1.11 -17.91 -17.94
C TYR A 93 1.11 -17.42 -16.49
N LEU A 94 0.98 -16.11 -16.28
CA LEU A 94 0.96 -15.54 -14.93
C LEU A 94 -0.21 -16.07 -14.09
N LEU A 95 -1.40 -16.22 -14.66
CA LEU A 95 -2.58 -16.77 -13.98
C LEU A 95 -2.39 -18.25 -13.63
N ALA A 96 -1.76 -19.02 -14.50
CA ALA A 96 -1.46 -20.43 -14.24
C ALA A 96 -0.41 -20.62 -13.14
N MET A 97 0.60 -19.74 -13.11
CA MET A 97 1.69 -19.77 -12.11
C MET A 97 1.28 -19.22 -10.75
N LEU A 98 0.48 -18.14 -10.74
CA LEU A 98 0.03 -17.47 -9.54
C LEU A 98 -1.36 -17.99 -9.15
N GLN A 99 -1.38 -19.10 -8.41
CA GLN A 99 -2.62 -19.72 -7.97
C GLN A 99 -3.51 -18.74 -7.19
N GLY A 100 -4.81 -18.72 -7.52
CA GLY A 100 -5.79 -17.82 -6.91
C GLY A 100 -5.75 -16.38 -7.42
N SER A 101 -4.88 -16.07 -8.38
CA SER A 101 -4.89 -14.77 -9.05
C SER A 101 -6.03 -14.65 -10.07
N PHE A 102 -6.45 -13.41 -10.32
CA PHE A 102 -7.48 -13.08 -11.30
C PHE A 102 -7.16 -11.72 -11.94
N ILE A 103 -7.74 -11.47 -13.11
CA ILE A 103 -7.65 -10.17 -13.77
C ILE A 103 -8.81 -9.29 -13.28
N SER A 104 -8.48 -8.08 -12.83
CA SER A 104 -9.45 -7.02 -12.56
C SER A 104 -9.41 -5.99 -13.68
N HIS A 105 -10.57 -5.43 -14.02
CA HIS A 105 -10.71 -4.29 -14.93
C HIS A 105 -10.52 -2.96 -14.19
#